data_AF-A0A0J1GMI7-F1
#
_entry.id   AF-A0A0J1GMI7-F1
#
_cell.length_a   1.000
_cell.length_b   1.000
_cell.length_c   1.000
_cell.angle_alpha   90.00
_cell.angle_beta   90.00
_cell.angle_gamma   90.00
#
_symmetry.space_group_name_H-M   'P 1'
#
loop_
_entity.id
_entity.type
_entity.pdbx_description
1 polymer ?
#
loop_
_entity_poly.entity_id
_entity_poly.type
_entity_poly.pdbx_seq_one_letter_code
_entity_poly.pdbx_strand_id
1 'polypeptide(L)'
;MAIGLALFSLAGCGEKLQITATPVKGVETIQYQDAQLDVYCETGICQFDLGANQDIDLQVNMHYTQAKPFEKIEGVSVTGKMGSSVKMLGNNAFQVSLEGKAPPATLQIVDYYRN
;
A
#
# COMPACT_ATOMS: atom_id res chain seq x y z
N MET A 1 0.04 -48.66 -29.25
CA MET A 1 0.27 -48.55 -27.78
C MET A 1 0.79 -47.16 -27.50
N ALA A 2 0.00 -46.37 -26.77
CA ALA A 2 0.38 -45.06 -26.28
C ALA A 2 1.28 -45.20 -25.05
N ILE A 3 2.20 -44.25 -24.82
CA ILE A 3 2.53 -43.68 -23.50
C ILE A 3 2.99 -42.25 -23.77
N GLY A 4 2.12 -41.30 -23.41
CA GLY A 4 2.48 -39.89 -23.29
C GLY A 4 3.13 -39.66 -21.93
N LEU A 5 4.23 -38.90 -21.89
CA LEU A 5 4.75 -38.35 -20.65
C LEU A 5 4.03 -37.04 -20.37
N ALA A 6 3.17 -37.06 -19.37
CA ALA A 6 2.52 -35.89 -18.81
C ALA A 6 3.56 -35.01 -18.10
N LEU A 7 3.64 -33.75 -18.55
CA LEU A 7 4.28 -32.65 -17.85
C LEU A 7 3.47 -32.33 -16.59
N PHE A 8 3.87 -32.88 -15.44
CA PHE A 8 3.41 -32.42 -14.14
C PHE A 8 4.20 -31.18 -13.73
N SER A 9 3.84 -30.02 -14.27
CA SER A 9 4.20 -28.74 -13.66
C SER A 9 3.33 -28.55 -12.42
N LEU A 10 3.86 -28.97 -11.26
CA LEU A 10 3.39 -28.57 -9.94
C LEU A 10 3.64 -27.06 -9.75
N ALA A 11 2.80 -26.22 -10.35
CA ALA A 11 2.67 -24.84 -9.91
C ALA A 11 1.96 -24.88 -8.56
N GLY A 12 2.72 -24.75 -7.47
CA GLY A 12 2.17 -24.61 -6.13
C GLY A 12 1.17 -23.46 -6.11
N CYS A 13 -0.10 -23.77 -5.83
CA CYS A 13 -1.17 -22.80 -5.66
C CYS A 13 -0.98 -22.06 -4.32
N GLY A 14 -0.11 -21.04 -4.31
CA GLY A 14 -0.24 -19.95 -3.34
C GLY A 14 -1.44 -19.08 -3.72
N GLU A 15 -2.22 -18.61 -2.75
CA GLU A 15 -3.20 -17.54 -3.01
C GLU A 15 -2.45 -16.34 -3.64
N LYS A 16 -2.97 -15.78 -4.73
CA LYS A 16 -2.36 -14.59 -5.34
C LYS A 16 -2.43 -13.45 -4.32
N LEU A 17 -1.33 -12.70 -4.15
CA LEU A 17 -1.30 -11.48 -3.34
C LEU A 17 -2.40 -10.52 -3.80
N GLN A 18 -3.21 -10.07 -2.85
CA GLN A 18 -4.27 -9.09 -3.01
C GLN A 18 -4.07 -8.00 -1.97
N ILE A 19 -4.02 -6.77 -2.45
CA ILE A 19 -4.02 -5.55 -1.63
C ILE A 19 -5.38 -4.88 -1.82
N THR A 20 -6.00 -4.50 -0.71
CA THR A 20 -7.17 -3.63 -0.71
C THR A 20 -6.73 -2.25 -0.23
N ALA A 21 -6.99 -1.24 -1.04
CA ALA A 21 -6.76 0.15 -0.67
C ALA A 21 -8.02 0.96 -0.95
N THR A 22 -8.57 1.59 0.09
CA THR A 22 -9.86 2.28 0.00
C THR A 22 -9.67 3.75 0.40
N PRO A 23 -9.92 4.71 -0.50
CA PRO A 23 -9.99 6.13 -0.16
C PRO A 23 -11.00 6.38 0.96
N VAL A 24 -10.63 7.12 2.01
CA VAL A 24 -11.55 7.52 3.08
C VAL A 24 -11.80 9.03 3.05
N LYS A 25 -10.74 9.84 3.01
CA LYS A 25 -10.86 11.31 3.00
C LYS A 25 -9.70 11.96 2.29
N GLY A 26 -9.99 12.94 1.42
CA GLY A 26 -8.97 13.78 0.78
C GLY A 26 -8.02 13.03 -0.15
N VAL A 27 -8.34 11.79 -0.52
CA VAL A 27 -7.63 10.99 -1.53
C VAL A 27 -8.37 11.09 -2.85
N GLU A 28 -7.68 11.47 -3.91
CA GLU A 28 -8.24 11.50 -5.25
C GLU A 28 -8.24 10.11 -5.89
N THR A 29 -7.10 9.43 -5.84
CA THR A 29 -6.94 8.09 -6.38
C THR A 29 -5.82 7.34 -5.68
N ILE A 30 -5.86 6.02 -5.79
CA ILE A 30 -4.83 5.10 -5.31
C ILE A 30 -4.51 4.13 -6.44
N GLN A 31 -3.22 3.96 -6.73
CA GLN A 31 -2.75 3.05 -7.76
C GLN A 31 -1.81 2.03 -7.14
N TYR A 32 -2.00 0.76 -7.47
CA TYR A 32 -1.16 -0.33 -7.00
C TYR A 32 -0.40 -0.96 -8.16
N GLN A 33 0.92 -1.01 -8.05
CA GLN A 33 1.79 -1.66 -9.02
C GLN A 33 3.04 -2.21 -8.32
N ASP A 34 3.40 -3.47 -8.60
CA ASP A 34 4.67 -4.08 -8.17
C ASP A 34 5.00 -3.92 -6.66
N ALA A 35 4.01 -4.17 -5.79
CA ALA A 35 4.11 -3.99 -4.33
C ALA A 35 4.36 -2.54 -3.86
N GLN A 36 4.02 -1.58 -4.71
CA GLN A 36 4.02 -0.15 -4.41
C GLN A 36 2.62 0.40 -4.56
N LEU A 37 2.30 1.39 -3.74
CA LEU A 37 1.03 2.06 -3.71
C LEU A 37 1.24 3.57 -3.86
N ASP A 38 0.83 4.14 -4.98
CA ASP A 38 0.82 5.58 -5.20
C ASP A 38 -0.51 6.17 -4.73
N VAL A 39 -0.46 7.12 -3.79
CA VAL A 39 -1.63 7.80 -3.23
C VAL A 39 -1.61 9.28 -3.59
N TYR A 40 -2.70 9.74 -4.18
CA TYR A 40 -2.84 11.12 -4.67
C TYR A 40 -3.63 11.98 -3.67
N CYS A 41 -2.81 12.74 -2.95
CA CYS A 41 -2.96 13.70 -1.87
C CYS A 41 -3.03 15.20 -2.19
N GLU A 42 -3.94 15.76 -3.00
CA GLU A 42 -3.81 17.19 -3.41
C GLU A 42 -3.71 18.14 -2.21
N THR A 43 -4.58 17.94 -1.22
CA THR A 43 -4.61 18.74 0.00
C THR A 43 -3.62 18.28 1.05
N GLY A 44 -2.66 17.39 0.71
CA GLY A 44 -1.57 16.80 1.53
C GLY A 44 -1.98 16.32 2.93
N ILE A 45 -3.27 16.23 3.18
CA ILE A 45 -3.88 15.66 4.37
C ILE A 45 -4.96 14.71 3.85
N CYS A 46 -4.70 13.42 3.98
CA CYS A 46 -5.62 12.39 3.54
C CYS A 46 -5.68 11.21 4.49
N GLN A 47 -6.73 10.42 4.31
CA GLN A 47 -6.95 9.17 5.00
C GLN A 47 -7.38 8.09 4.02
N PHE A 48 -6.86 6.87 4.19
CA PHE A 48 -7.25 5.69 3.43
C PHE A 48 -7.07 4.43 4.26
N ASP A 49 -7.80 3.37 3.92
CA ASP A 49 -7.68 2.07 4.55
C ASP A 49 -6.81 1.13 3.70
N LEU A 50 -5.95 0.35 4.35
CA LEU A 50 -5.12 -0.68 3.72
C LEU A 50 -5.34 -2.04 4.35
N GLY A 51 -5.42 -3.08 3.53
CA GLY A 51 -5.50 -4.47 3.94
C GLY A 51 -4.83 -5.39 2.92
N ALA A 52 -4.49 -6.60 3.36
CA ALA A 52 -3.86 -7.62 2.53
C ALA A 52 -4.38 -9.02 2.87
N ASN A 53 -4.40 -9.94 1.90
CA ASN A 53 -4.76 -11.34 2.14
C ASN A 53 -3.61 -12.20 2.70
N GLN A 54 -2.38 -11.66 2.69
CA GLN A 54 -1.15 -12.30 3.17
C GLN A 54 -0.23 -11.22 3.75
N ASP A 55 0.74 -11.63 4.57
CA ASP A 55 1.73 -10.71 5.13
C ASP A 55 2.56 -10.07 4.01
N ILE A 56 2.77 -8.76 4.11
CA ILE A 56 3.54 -7.99 3.13
C ILE A 56 4.07 -6.69 3.71
N ASP A 57 5.27 -6.31 3.27
CA ASP A 57 5.75 -4.94 3.39
C ASP A 57 5.41 -4.16 2.12
N LEU A 58 4.50 -3.19 2.25
CA LEU A 58 4.06 -2.35 1.14
C LEU A 58 4.77 -1.01 1.22
N GLN A 59 5.34 -0.55 0.11
CA GLN A 59 5.81 0.83 -0.02
C GLN A 59 4.64 1.71 -0.47
N VAL A 60 4.42 2.81 0.24
CA VAL A 60 3.44 3.83 -0.10
C VAL A 60 4.18 5.09 -0.52
N ASN A 61 3.89 5.59 -1.71
CA ASN A 61 4.40 6.84 -2.24
C ASN A 61 3.28 7.88 -2.26
N MET A 62 3.55 9.05 -1.70
CA MET A 62 2.59 10.14 -1.60
C MET A 62 2.87 11.21 -2.64
N HIS A 63 1.81 11.65 -3.31
CA HIS A 63 1.87 12.66 -4.37
C HIS A 63 0.75 13.68 -4.19
N TYR A 64 0.98 14.96 -4.44
CA TYR A 64 -0.14 15.92 -4.49
C TYR A 64 -0.93 15.73 -5.78
N THR A 65 -0.24 15.47 -6.90
CA THR A 65 -0.81 15.22 -8.22
C THR A 65 0.06 14.20 -8.97
N GLN A 66 -0.37 13.73 -10.15
CA GLN A 66 0.44 12.82 -10.99
C GLN A 66 1.86 13.33 -11.32
N ALA A 67 2.07 14.65 -11.31
CA ALA A 67 3.36 15.26 -11.63
C ALA A 67 4.12 15.81 -10.42
N LYS A 68 3.49 15.89 -9.24
CA LYS A 68 4.08 16.51 -8.05
C LYS A 68 4.08 15.52 -6.87
N PRO A 69 5.21 14.87 -6.54
CA PRO A 69 5.33 14.10 -5.31
C PRO A 69 5.21 15.01 -4.08
N PHE A 70 4.93 14.45 -2.91
CA PHE A 70 5.02 15.21 -1.67
C PHE A 70 6.44 15.76 -1.47
N GLU A 71 6.55 16.95 -0.87
CA GLU A 71 7.86 17.52 -0.55
C GLU A 71 8.42 16.92 0.74
N LYS A 72 7.54 16.65 1.72
CA LYS A 72 7.89 15.97 2.97
C LYS A 72 6.64 15.43 3.69
N ILE A 73 6.65 14.17 4.05
CA ILE A 73 5.64 13.62 4.97
C ILE A 73 6.02 14.05 6.40
N GLU A 74 5.14 14.81 7.03
CA GLU A 74 5.31 15.30 8.40
C GLU A 74 4.73 14.33 9.44
N GLY A 75 3.72 13.55 9.06
CA GLY A 75 3.11 12.59 9.96
C GLY A 75 2.40 11.45 9.25
N VAL A 76 2.54 10.26 9.82
CA VAL A 76 1.74 9.08 9.50
C VAL A 76 1.11 8.60 10.79
N SER A 77 -0.21 8.65 10.87
CA SER A 77 -0.99 8.09 11.97
C SER A 77 -1.68 6.82 11.51
N VAL A 78 -1.68 5.80 12.37
CA VAL A 78 -2.25 4.50 12.08
C VAL A 78 -3.31 4.17 13.12
N THR A 79 -4.49 3.78 12.66
CA THR A 79 -5.56 3.23 13.51
C THR A 79 -5.92 1.83 13.03
N GLY A 80 -6.00 0.87 13.95
CA GLY A 80 -6.30 -0.53 13.63
C GLY A 80 -5.09 -1.45 13.79
N LYS A 81 -5.26 -2.72 13.41
CA LYS A 81 -4.17 -3.70 13.44
C LYS A 81 -3.31 -3.55 12.18
N MET A 82 -2.05 -3.20 12.36
CA MET A 82 -1.02 -3.30 11.33
C MET A 82 0.11 -4.21 11.78
N GLY A 83 0.86 -4.73 10.81
CA GLY A 83 2.16 -5.31 11.07
C GLY A 83 3.07 -4.24 11.66
N SER A 84 3.60 -4.55 12.84
CA SER A 84 4.74 -4.03 13.62
C SER A 84 5.26 -2.58 13.46
N SER A 85 5.23 -1.93 12.29
CA SER A 85 5.85 -0.61 12.10
C SER A 85 5.44 0.13 10.83
N VAL A 86 5.49 1.47 10.91
CA VAL A 86 5.65 2.38 9.76
C VAL A 86 7.10 2.83 9.73
N LYS A 87 7.74 2.77 8.56
CA LYS A 87 9.12 3.23 8.35
C LYS A 87 9.18 4.27 7.25
N MET A 88 9.61 5.49 7.56
CA MET A 88 9.78 6.53 6.55
C MET A 88 10.88 6.16 5.54
N LEU A 89 10.60 6.35 4.25
CA LEU A 89 11.50 6.12 3.13
C LEU A 89 11.69 7.45 2.39
N GLY A 90 12.67 8.23 2.84
CA GLY A 90 12.92 9.56 2.29
C GLY A 90 11.79 10.53 2.61
N ASN A 91 11.49 11.43 1.67
CA ASN A 91 10.61 12.56 1.91
C ASN A 91 9.13 12.25 1.65
N ASN A 92 8.83 11.48 0.61
CA ASN A 92 7.47 11.31 0.11
C ASN A 92 6.99 9.85 0.16
N ALA A 93 7.77 8.95 0.75
CA ALA A 93 7.40 7.55 0.83
C ALA A 93 7.58 7.00 2.24
N PHE A 94 6.86 5.91 2.51
CA PHE A 94 7.03 5.11 3.71
C PHE A 94 6.71 3.66 3.42
N GLN A 95 7.24 2.76 4.24
CA GLN A 95 6.94 1.35 4.23
C GLN A 95 5.98 1.04 5.38
N VAL A 96 4.99 0.21 5.09
CA VAL A 96 4.03 -0.31 6.06
C VAL A 96 3.98 -1.83 5.96
N SER A 97 4.11 -2.50 7.11
CA SER A 97 3.87 -3.94 7.19
C SER A 97 2.39 -4.20 7.42
N LEU A 98 1.78 -5.04 6.59
CA LEU A 98 0.39 -5.47 6.71
C LEU A 98 0.34 -6.92 7.15
N GLU A 99 -0.52 -7.21 8.12
CA GLU A 99 -0.82 -8.59 8.55
C GLU A 99 -1.91 -9.17 7.63
N GLY A 100 -1.65 -10.35 7.09
CA GLY A 100 -2.56 -11.05 6.20
C GLY A 100 -3.87 -11.41 6.90
N LYS A 101 -5.00 -11.18 6.22
CA LYS A 101 -6.36 -11.51 6.70
C LYS A 101 -6.77 -10.77 7.97
N ALA A 102 -6.01 -9.75 8.39
CA ALA A 102 -6.43 -8.82 9.43
C ALA A 102 -7.46 -7.81 8.88
N PRO A 103 -8.30 -7.20 9.75
CA PRO A 103 -9.11 -6.06 9.35
C PRO A 103 -8.24 -4.94 8.78
N PRO A 104 -8.71 -4.19 7.75
CA PRO A 104 -7.96 -3.08 7.21
C PRO A 104 -7.57 -2.06 8.29
N ALA A 105 -6.36 -1.53 8.17
CA ALA A 105 -5.90 -0.43 9.00
C ALA A 105 -6.14 0.90 8.29
N THR A 106 -6.51 1.90 9.06
CA THR A 106 -6.68 3.27 8.57
C THR A 106 -5.37 4.03 8.74
N LEU A 107 -4.85 4.58 7.64
CA LEU A 107 -3.71 5.46 7.63
C LEU A 107 -4.18 6.90 7.41
N GLN A 108 -3.70 7.83 8.23
CA GLN A 108 -3.83 9.25 8.01
C GLN A 108 -2.45 9.84 7.77
N ILE A 109 -2.29 10.51 6.62
CA ILE A 109 -1.04 11.12 6.18
C ILE A 109 -1.18 12.64 6.23
N VAL A 110 -0.14 13.31 6.69
CA VAL A 110 -0.09 14.77 6.76
C VAL A 110 1.23 15.31 6.24
N ASP A 111 1.12 16.31 5.39
CA ASP A 111 2.15 17.27 5.01
C ASP A 111 1.61 18.69 5.22
N TYR A 112 2.07 19.34 6.30
CA TYR A 112 1.63 20.67 6.74
C TYR A 112 2.32 21.83 6.01
N TYR A 113 3.51 21.62 5.44
CA TYR A 113 4.39 22.72 5.00
C TYR A 113 4.45 22.84 3.48
N ARG A 114 3.29 22.93 2.84
CA ARG A 114 3.20 23.33 1.43
C ARG A 114 3.41 24.82 1.32
N ASN A 115 4.63 25.22 0.97
CA ASN A 115 4.92 26.58 0.53
C ASN A 115 4.88 26.66 -0.99
#